data_AF-A0A6A4W289-F1
#
_entry.id   AF-A0A6A4W289-F1
#
_cell.length_a   1.000
_cell.length_b   1.000
_cell.length_c   1.000
_cell.angle_alpha   90.00
_cell.angle_beta   90.00
_cell.angle_gamma   90.00
#
_symmetry.space_group_name_H-M   'P 1'
#
loop_
_entity.id
_entity.type
_entity.pdbx_description
1 polymer ?
#
loop_
_entity_poly.entity_id
_entity_poly.type
_entity_poly.pdbx_seq_one_letter_code
_entity_poly.pdbx_strand_id
1 'polypeptide(L)'
;MGLLQGITRSLQRERRSSARKLHDMERRLRAAGEREALLEARLAREAAALSAVLQQLEAAEALSASSLWRTMEPGADEARPAAPAEPFSPARLCDQRGRLVWVPEVVLGVDLRDLQKPEFEAAVSSRVGELQAQLHADRHTQDQNMTRVVAECAAVLREHGAGYVHWARDETSAAPFQLLRAGLRTPAPFVDLPAGVRGSLLALLQNAFSAIKRERSAVQQMVRDLQGQLGAGAAREAALATQLADSHTAIGDLHCQLQAGAAREAALAAQLADSQAAAGALRAQLEEANTVAGALRAQLEEANTVAGALRAQLEGQTPSDALRAQLEEGQTPAGALRSKLEEGQTSGTLQSQLEEGQISGAICTLLEEGQTPAGALNTQLEEGQSPSDAPRNPLEEANATIQALREEAERSATEAAQLKNQLLSRPNIDARVLRRIFTLALTGPFNSRLRRDIRRSLAKIGDGKQAE
;
A
#
# COMPACT_ATOMS: atom_id res chain seq x y z
N MET A 1 7.78 8.66 -10.85
CA MET A 1 8.30 7.33 -11.24
C MET A 1 9.58 6.94 -10.49
N GLY A 2 10.65 7.75 -10.48
CA GLY A 2 11.94 7.36 -9.86
C GLY A 2 11.90 7.04 -8.35
N LEU A 3 11.11 7.78 -7.55
CA LEU A 3 10.99 7.54 -6.11
C LEU A 3 10.35 6.19 -5.75
N LEU A 4 9.28 5.79 -6.44
CA LEU A 4 8.63 4.49 -6.25
C LEU A 4 9.57 3.33 -6.63
N GLN A 5 10.39 3.52 -7.67
CA GLN A 5 11.41 2.55 -8.08
C GLN A 5 12.56 2.43 -7.05
N GLY A 6 12.90 3.54 -6.37
CA GLY A 6 13.89 3.53 -5.28
C GLY A 6 13.40 2.76 -4.05
N ILE A 7 12.17 3.01 -3.62
CA ILE A 7 11.56 2.35 -2.44
C ILE A 7 11.43 0.85 -2.66
N THR A 8 10.93 0.42 -3.83
CA THR A 8 10.81 -1.01 -4.16
C THR A 8 12.15 -1.73 -4.19
N ARG A 9 13.21 -1.10 -4.72
CA ARG A 9 14.57 -1.65 -4.70
C ARG A 9 15.14 -1.74 -3.28
N SER A 10 14.86 -0.75 -2.42
CA SER A 10 15.28 -0.77 -1.02
C SER A 10 14.64 -1.92 -0.25
N LEU A 11 13.33 -2.06 -0.35
CA LEU A 11 12.58 -3.15 0.28
C LEU A 11 13.02 -4.53 -0.23
N GLN A 12 13.31 -4.66 -1.52
CA GLN A 12 13.86 -5.91 -2.07
C GLN A 12 15.25 -6.23 -1.50
N ARG A 13 16.10 -5.23 -1.28
CA ARG A 13 17.43 -5.43 -0.65
C ARG A 13 17.28 -5.86 0.81
N GLU A 14 16.39 -5.24 1.58
CA GLU A 14 16.12 -5.64 2.96
C GLU A 14 15.52 -7.04 3.07
N ARG A 15 14.56 -7.40 2.18
CA ARG A 15 14.04 -8.77 2.12
C ARG A 15 15.12 -9.79 1.82
N ARG A 16 16.00 -9.51 0.85
CA ARG A 16 17.14 -10.39 0.53
C ARG A 16 18.13 -10.49 1.67
N SER A 17 18.38 -9.40 2.39
CA SER A 17 19.26 -9.38 3.57
C SER A 17 18.67 -10.22 4.70
N SER A 18 17.39 -10.05 4.99
CA SER A 18 16.68 -10.79 6.04
C SER A 18 16.58 -12.28 5.73
N ALA A 19 16.27 -12.64 4.47
CA ALA A 19 16.25 -14.03 4.01
C ALA A 19 17.63 -14.71 4.15
N ARG A 20 18.73 -14.01 3.86
CA ARG A 20 20.08 -14.55 4.08
C ARG A 20 20.36 -14.78 5.56
N LYS A 21 19.99 -13.83 6.42
CA LYS A 21 20.17 -13.97 7.87
C LYS A 21 19.37 -15.15 8.44
N LEU A 22 18.11 -15.29 8.03
CA LEU A 22 17.27 -16.43 8.39
C LEU A 22 17.90 -17.74 7.94
N HIS A 23 18.35 -17.81 6.69
CA HIS A 23 18.98 -19.00 6.16
C HIS A 23 20.27 -19.37 6.89
N ASP A 24 21.11 -18.39 7.26
CA ASP A 24 22.31 -18.63 8.08
C ASP A 24 21.95 -19.09 9.50
N MET A 25 20.88 -18.55 10.10
CA MET A 25 20.38 -19.01 11.40
C MET A 25 19.86 -20.45 11.33
N GLU A 26 19.10 -20.80 10.29
CA GLU A 26 18.62 -22.17 10.06
C GLU A 26 19.80 -23.16 9.90
N ARG A 27 20.84 -22.78 9.12
CA ARG A 27 22.05 -23.60 9.01
C ARG A 27 22.72 -23.81 10.36
N ARG A 28 22.83 -22.76 11.19
CA ARG A 28 23.42 -22.86 12.53
C ARG A 28 22.61 -23.76 13.45
N LEU A 29 21.28 -23.71 13.38
CA LEU A 29 20.41 -24.60 14.15
C LEU A 29 20.53 -26.06 13.70
N ARG A 30 20.58 -26.32 12.39
CA ARG A 30 20.84 -27.69 11.89
C ARG A 30 22.19 -28.20 12.35
N ALA A 31 23.24 -27.40 12.22
CA ALA A 31 24.57 -27.77 12.70
C ALA A 31 24.61 -27.99 14.22
N ALA A 32 23.84 -27.22 15.00
CA ALA A 32 23.71 -27.42 16.45
C ALA A 32 22.97 -28.72 16.77
N GLY A 33 21.88 -29.03 16.07
CA GLY A 33 21.13 -30.29 16.23
C GLY A 33 21.96 -31.51 15.82
N GLU A 34 22.74 -31.42 14.75
CA GLU A 34 23.69 -32.47 14.35
C GLU A 34 24.77 -32.68 15.43
N ARG A 35 25.29 -31.62 16.04
CA ARG A 35 26.22 -31.72 17.17
C ARG A 35 25.58 -32.36 18.40
N GLU A 36 24.35 -32.01 18.73
CA GLU A 36 23.60 -32.62 19.83
C GLU A 36 23.40 -34.12 19.57
N ALA A 37 22.96 -34.51 18.38
CA ALA A 37 22.82 -35.91 18.00
C ALA A 37 24.15 -36.68 18.06
N LEU A 38 25.28 -36.05 17.66
CA LEU A 38 26.61 -36.65 17.78
C LEU A 38 27.02 -36.83 19.25
N LEU A 39 26.70 -35.88 20.13
CA LEU A 39 26.96 -35.98 21.57
C LEU A 39 26.10 -37.07 22.21
N GLU A 40 24.83 -37.17 21.84
CA GLU A 40 23.94 -38.26 22.30
C GLU A 40 24.44 -39.63 21.83
N ALA A 41 24.83 -39.76 20.56
CA ALA A 41 25.41 -40.99 20.02
C ALA A 41 26.74 -41.35 20.71
N ARG A 42 27.57 -40.36 21.04
CA ARG A 42 28.81 -40.55 21.78
C ARG A 42 28.52 -41.04 23.20
N LEU A 43 27.59 -40.40 23.91
CA LEU A 43 27.15 -40.81 25.24
C LEU A 43 26.57 -42.23 25.24
N ALA A 44 25.74 -42.57 24.25
CA ALA A 44 25.19 -43.92 24.11
C ALA A 44 26.29 -44.96 23.87
N ARG A 45 27.30 -44.66 23.04
CA ARG A 45 28.46 -45.53 22.82
C ARG A 45 29.31 -45.68 24.08
N GLU A 46 29.53 -44.59 24.81
CA GLU A 46 30.30 -44.62 26.06
C GLU A 46 29.55 -45.40 27.15
N ALA A 47 28.23 -45.22 27.28
CA ALA A 47 27.39 -46.00 28.18
C ALA A 47 27.39 -47.50 27.81
N ALA A 48 27.28 -47.83 26.53
CA ALA A 48 27.37 -49.21 26.05
C ALA A 48 28.76 -49.81 26.30
N ALA A 49 29.84 -49.04 26.11
CA ALA A 49 31.20 -49.48 26.39
C ALA A 49 31.40 -49.75 27.90
N LEU A 50 30.89 -48.88 28.77
CA LEU A 50 30.93 -49.09 30.22
C LEU A 50 30.12 -50.34 30.62
N SER A 51 28.94 -50.52 30.04
CA SER A 51 28.12 -51.72 30.29
C SER A 51 28.83 -53.00 29.82
N ALA A 52 29.49 -52.98 28.66
CA ALA A 52 30.24 -54.12 28.15
C ALA A 52 31.48 -54.42 29.01
N VAL A 53 32.18 -53.40 29.51
CA VAL A 53 33.31 -53.57 30.42
C VAL A 53 32.85 -54.17 31.75
N LEU A 54 31.71 -53.73 32.29
CA LEU A 54 31.12 -54.33 33.49
C LEU A 54 30.76 -55.81 33.26
N GLN A 55 30.12 -56.14 32.14
CA GLN A 55 29.84 -57.54 31.78
C GLN A 55 31.11 -58.36 31.55
N GLN A 56 32.16 -57.77 30.98
CA GLN A 56 33.45 -58.44 30.81
C GLN A 56 34.17 -58.65 32.14
N LEU A 57 34.03 -57.74 33.11
CA LEU A 57 34.54 -57.94 34.47
C LEU A 57 33.77 -59.06 35.18
N GLU A 58 32.44 -59.09 35.09
CA GLU A 58 31.61 -60.18 35.63
C GLU A 58 31.94 -61.53 34.94
N ALA A 59 32.16 -61.52 33.63
CA ALA A 59 32.55 -62.71 32.87
C ALA A 59 34.02 -63.13 33.11
N ALA A 60 34.93 -62.18 33.36
CA ALA A 60 36.33 -62.45 33.68
C ALA A 60 36.50 -62.93 35.14
N GLU A 61 35.66 -62.47 36.07
CA GLU A 61 35.52 -63.11 37.39
C GLU A 61 35.04 -64.56 37.25
N ALA A 62 34.19 -64.85 36.25
CA ALA A 62 33.79 -66.22 35.91
C ALA A 62 34.84 -67.01 35.09
N LEU A 63 35.73 -66.34 34.35
CA LEU A 63 36.76 -66.91 33.45
C LEU A 63 38.20 -66.78 33.96
N SER A 64 38.39 -66.37 35.22
CA SER A 64 39.59 -66.65 36.01
C SER A 64 39.78 -68.17 36.27
N ALA A 65 39.11 -69.00 35.47
CA ALA A 65 39.54 -70.30 35.03
C ALA A 65 39.60 -70.33 33.48
N SER A 66 40.81 -70.25 32.94
CA SER A 66 41.19 -70.53 31.53
C SER A 66 41.10 -69.43 30.47
N SER A 67 42.31 -68.94 30.15
CA SER A 67 42.91 -68.80 28.81
C SER A 67 42.30 -67.79 27.83
N LEU A 68 43.11 -66.80 27.47
CA LEU A 68 43.30 -66.29 26.11
C LEU A 68 44.52 -65.35 26.15
N TRP A 69 45.38 -65.40 25.12
CA TRP A 69 46.04 -64.26 24.44
C TRP A 69 47.31 -64.72 23.69
N ARG A 70 47.14 -64.90 22.38
CA ARG A 70 48.18 -65.04 21.34
C ARG A 70 47.82 -63.89 20.37
N THR A 71 48.60 -62.82 20.21
CA THR A 71 49.74 -62.66 19.30
C THR A 71 50.23 -61.20 19.42
N MET A 72 51.54 -60.93 19.55
CA MET A 72 52.20 -59.71 19.04
C MET A 72 53.73 -59.93 19.00
N GLU A 73 54.34 -59.67 17.85
CA GLU A 73 55.79 -59.72 17.60
C GLU A 73 56.49 -58.39 17.97
N PRO A 74 57.79 -58.42 18.36
CA PRO A 74 58.56 -57.23 18.72
C PRO A 74 59.41 -56.68 17.55
N GLY A 75 59.47 -55.34 17.45
CA GLY A 75 60.46 -54.60 16.64
C GLY A 75 61.53 -53.99 17.54
N ALA A 76 62.80 -54.15 17.14
CA ALA A 76 64.01 -53.91 17.93
C ALA A 76 64.36 -52.44 18.20
N ASP A 77 65.02 -52.23 19.35
CA ASP A 77 65.56 -50.97 19.88
C ASP A 77 66.94 -50.59 19.30
N GLU A 78 67.18 -49.29 19.15
CA GLU A 78 68.51 -48.68 19.16
C GLU A 78 68.55 -47.54 20.20
N ALA A 79 69.53 -47.60 21.11
CA ALA A 79 69.73 -46.68 22.23
C ALA A 79 70.40 -45.37 21.79
N ARG A 80 69.94 -44.22 22.32
CA ARG A 80 70.48 -42.87 22.04
C ARG A 80 70.69 -42.07 23.35
N PRO A 81 71.79 -41.29 23.50
CA PRO A 81 72.15 -40.65 24.78
C PRO A 81 71.42 -39.32 25.05
N ALA A 82 71.40 -38.95 26.34
CA ALA A 82 70.55 -37.95 26.99
C ALA A 82 70.68 -36.50 26.46
N ALA A 83 69.52 -35.92 26.11
CA ALA A 83 69.28 -34.53 25.71
C ALA A 83 68.42 -33.82 26.77
N PRO A 84 68.39 -32.47 26.83
CA PRO A 84 67.66 -31.72 27.86
C PRO A 84 66.15 -32.02 27.85
N ALA A 85 65.53 -32.02 29.05
CA ALA A 85 64.17 -32.49 29.30
C ALA A 85 63.13 -31.87 28.35
N GLU A 86 62.63 -32.70 27.42
CA GLU A 86 61.57 -32.34 26.49
C GLU A 86 60.24 -32.05 27.24
N PRO A 87 59.35 -31.20 26.70
CA PRO A 87 58.00 -31.06 27.24
C PRO A 87 57.25 -32.40 27.19
N PHE A 88 56.49 -32.71 28.25
CA PHE A 88 55.71 -33.94 28.34
C PHE A 88 54.85 -34.14 27.08
N SER A 89 55.06 -35.26 26.40
CA SER A 89 54.26 -35.66 25.24
C SER A 89 53.55 -36.98 25.54
N PRO A 90 52.21 -37.04 25.42
CA PRO A 90 51.45 -38.28 25.66
C PRO A 90 51.73 -39.35 24.60
N ALA A 91 52.45 -39.02 23.52
CA ALA A 91 52.75 -39.95 22.42
C ALA A 91 53.46 -41.24 22.91
N ARG A 92 54.27 -41.17 23.98
CA ARG A 92 54.95 -42.33 24.57
C ARG A 92 53.99 -43.32 25.25
N LEU A 93 52.78 -42.88 25.60
CA LEU A 93 51.74 -43.69 26.22
C LEU A 93 50.67 -44.17 25.23
N CYS A 94 50.82 -43.80 23.96
CA CYS A 94 49.87 -44.09 22.90
C CYS A 94 50.31 -45.29 22.04
N ASP A 95 49.34 -45.99 21.44
CA ASP A 95 49.61 -46.93 20.36
C ASP A 95 50.04 -46.21 19.07
N GLN A 96 50.43 -46.99 18.06
CA GLN A 96 50.78 -46.50 16.72
C GLN A 96 49.65 -45.70 16.03
N ARG A 97 48.42 -45.74 16.56
CA ARG A 97 47.26 -44.97 16.06
C ARG A 97 47.00 -43.72 16.91
N GLY A 98 47.90 -43.36 17.81
CA GLY A 98 47.80 -42.17 18.66
C GLY A 98 46.78 -42.29 19.79
N ARG A 99 46.32 -43.50 20.14
CA ARG A 99 45.36 -43.70 21.23
C ARG A 99 46.09 -44.08 22.49
N LEU A 100 45.75 -43.43 23.59
CA LEU A 100 46.28 -43.78 24.90
C LEU A 100 45.94 -45.24 25.26
N VAL A 101 46.97 -46.04 25.57
CA VAL A 101 46.82 -47.46 25.94
C VAL A 101 47.20 -47.70 27.38
N TRP A 102 48.15 -46.92 27.91
CA TRP A 102 48.71 -47.13 29.23
C TRP A 102 48.52 -45.90 30.10
N VAL A 103 48.13 -46.15 31.35
CA VAL A 103 47.98 -45.13 32.38
C VAL A 103 49.06 -45.41 33.42
N PRO A 104 50.16 -44.63 33.46
CA PRO A 104 51.33 -44.94 34.29
C PRO A 104 51.02 -45.22 35.76
N GLU A 105 50.11 -44.47 36.39
CA GLU A 105 49.69 -44.67 37.78
C GLU A 105 48.86 -45.94 38.00
N VAL A 106 48.14 -46.40 36.97
CA VAL A 106 47.39 -47.67 37.02
C VAL A 106 48.35 -48.84 36.78
N VAL A 107 49.23 -48.73 35.79
CA VAL A 107 50.24 -49.77 35.47
C VAL A 107 51.20 -49.98 36.64
N LEU A 108 51.63 -48.91 37.30
CA LEU A 108 52.57 -48.97 38.41
C LEU A 108 51.88 -48.99 39.78
N GLY A 109 50.54 -48.94 39.86
CA GLY A 109 49.83 -48.93 41.14
C GLY A 109 50.35 -47.88 42.14
N VAL A 110 50.76 -46.71 41.65
CA VAL A 110 51.31 -45.63 42.47
C VAL A 110 50.33 -44.47 42.58
N ASP A 111 50.32 -43.77 43.70
CA ASP A 111 49.42 -42.63 43.90
C ASP A 111 50.07 -41.32 43.41
N LEU A 112 49.48 -40.68 42.41
CA LEU A 112 49.95 -39.40 41.89
C LEU A 112 49.87 -38.25 42.92
N ARG A 113 49.15 -38.42 44.03
CA ARG A 113 49.15 -37.46 45.14
C ARG A 113 50.49 -37.42 45.87
N ASP A 114 51.24 -38.51 45.80
CA ASP A 114 52.54 -38.62 46.44
C ASP A 114 53.67 -38.10 45.55
N LEU A 115 53.39 -37.66 44.32
CA LEU A 115 54.40 -37.22 43.33
C LEU A 115 55.40 -36.18 43.87
N GLN A 116 55.00 -35.36 44.85
CA GLN A 116 55.85 -34.33 45.46
C GLN A 116 56.61 -34.81 46.71
N LYS A 117 56.39 -36.06 47.14
CA LYS A 117 57.06 -36.65 48.29
C LYS A 117 58.37 -37.32 47.85
N PRO A 118 59.46 -37.22 48.62
CA PRO A 118 60.73 -37.89 48.30
C PRO A 118 60.59 -39.43 48.27
N GLU A 119 59.58 -39.97 48.95
CA GLU A 119 59.27 -41.41 48.98
C GLU A 119 58.65 -41.92 47.68
N PHE A 120 58.16 -41.04 46.80
CA PHE A 120 57.49 -41.44 45.56
C PHE A 120 58.43 -42.10 44.56
N GLU A 121 59.65 -41.59 44.40
CA GLU A 121 60.63 -42.23 43.52
C GLU A 121 61.04 -43.61 44.03
N ALA A 122 61.13 -43.78 45.35
CA ALA A 122 61.38 -45.07 45.98
C ALA A 122 60.19 -46.02 45.77
N ALA A 123 58.95 -45.54 45.90
CA ALA A 123 57.74 -46.31 45.64
C ALA A 123 57.63 -46.77 44.18
N VAL A 124 57.89 -45.87 43.22
CA VAL A 124 57.94 -46.20 41.79
C VAL A 124 59.03 -47.24 41.52
N SER A 125 60.21 -47.08 42.10
CA SER A 125 61.33 -48.01 41.90
C SER A 125 61.09 -49.38 42.54
N SER A 126 60.50 -49.43 43.74
CA SER A 126 60.08 -50.68 44.40
C SER A 126 59.07 -51.42 43.54
N ARG A 127 58.03 -50.71 43.07
CA ARG A 127 57.00 -51.34 42.25
C ARG A 127 57.52 -51.82 40.90
N VAL A 128 58.36 -51.03 40.23
CA VAL A 128 59.01 -51.48 38.98
C VAL A 128 59.78 -52.78 39.23
N GLY A 129 60.54 -52.87 40.32
CA GLY A 129 61.26 -54.10 40.70
C GLY A 129 60.33 -55.27 40.98
N GLU A 130 59.24 -55.06 41.73
CA GLU A 130 58.23 -56.08 42.01
C GLU A 130 57.54 -56.58 40.74
N LEU A 131 57.08 -55.67 39.88
CA LEU A 131 56.41 -55.99 38.63
C LEU A 131 57.35 -56.68 37.65
N GLN A 132 58.61 -56.22 37.54
CA GLN A 132 59.61 -56.88 36.71
C GLN A 132 59.94 -58.28 37.24
N ALA A 133 60.03 -58.47 38.57
CA ALA A 133 60.26 -59.79 39.15
C ALA A 133 59.07 -60.74 38.92
N GLN A 134 57.84 -60.25 39.03
CA GLN A 134 56.62 -61.00 38.72
C GLN A 134 56.55 -61.37 37.23
N LEU A 135 56.84 -60.43 36.34
CA LEU A 135 56.88 -60.66 34.88
C LEU A 135 58.04 -61.58 34.46
N HIS A 136 59.18 -61.56 35.16
CA HIS A 136 60.32 -62.43 34.83
C HIS A 136 60.18 -63.88 35.32
N ALA A 137 59.26 -64.16 36.24
CA ALA A 137 59.00 -65.51 36.74
C ALA A 137 58.33 -66.41 35.69
N ASP A 138 57.56 -65.83 34.76
CA ASP A 138 56.77 -66.53 33.74
C ASP A 138 57.48 -66.57 32.36
N ARG A 139 58.66 -67.22 32.27
CA ARG A 139 59.63 -67.25 31.13
C ARG A 139 59.15 -67.60 29.69
N HIS A 140 58.08 -67.01 29.16
CA HIS A 140 57.72 -67.10 27.75
C HIS A 140 57.76 -65.71 27.09
N THR A 141 58.03 -65.68 25.78
CA THR A 141 58.39 -64.53 24.92
C THR A 141 57.47 -63.28 24.96
N GLN A 142 56.39 -63.28 25.73
CA GLN A 142 55.41 -62.21 25.84
C GLN A 142 55.81 -61.11 26.86
N ASP A 143 56.74 -61.39 27.78
CA ASP A 143 57.08 -60.46 28.88
C ASP A 143 57.96 -59.27 28.49
N GLN A 144 58.73 -59.36 27.40
CA GLN A 144 59.63 -58.27 27.00
C GLN A 144 58.87 -56.97 26.71
N ASN A 145 57.68 -57.08 26.12
CA ASN A 145 56.81 -55.92 25.86
C ASN A 145 56.25 -55.32 27.16
N MET A 146 55.98 -56.14 28.19
CA MET A 146 55.45 -55.67 29.47
C MET A 146 56.53 -55.07 30.36
N THR A 147 57.73 -55.66 30.38
CA THR A 147 58.90 -55.04 31.01
C THR A 147 59.19 -53.68 30.40
N ARG A 148 59.08 -53.54 29.07
CA ARG A 148 59.23 -52.25 28.37
C ARG A 148 58.14 -51.25 28.77
N VAL A 149 56.87 -51.66 28.80
CA VAL A 149 55.76 -50.78 29.21
C VAL A 149 55.91 -50.31 30.66
N VAL A 150 56.31 -51.18 31.58
CA VAL A 150 56.58 -50.81 32.99
C VAL A 150 57.74 -49.82 33.08
N ALA A 151 58.80 -50.02 32.30
CA ALA A 151 59.94 -49.10 32.24
C ALA A 151 59.55 -47.72 31.66
N GLU A 152 58.77 -47.70 30.57
CA GLU A 152 58.28 -46.46 29.95
C GLU A 152 57.32 -45.69 30.86
N CYS A 153 56.39 -46.40 31.53
CA CYS A 153 55.50 -45.76 32.52
C CYS A 153 56.29 -45.14 33.68
N ALA A 154 57.35 -45.83 34.14
CA ALA A 154 58.20 -45.32 35.21
C ALA A 154 59.04 -44.13 34.76
N ALA A 155 59.58 -44.17 33.53
CA ALA A 155 60.29 -43.05 32.93
C ALA A 155 59.38 -41.83 32.82
N VAL A 156 58.14 -42.00 32.32
CA VAL A 156 57.17 -40.90 32.21
C VAL A 156 56.84 -40.27 33.57
N LEU A 157 56.63 -41.08 34.63
CA LEU A 157 56.36 -40.52 35.96
C LEU A 157 57.57 -39.82 36.59
N ARG A 158 58.78 -40.36 36.41
CA ARG A 158 60.02 -39.77 36.96
C ARG A 158 60.44 -38.50 36.22
N GLU A 159 60.44 -38.53 34.89
CA GLU A 159 60.94 -37.43 34.05
C GLU A 159 59.88 -36.34 33.83
N HIS A 160 58.60 -36.72 33.81
CA HIS A 160 57.51 -35.85 33.37
C HIS A 160 56.27 -35.84 34.28
N GLY A 161 56.36 -36.36 35.51
CA GLY A 161 55.21 -36.54 36.40
C GLY A 161 54.35 -35.28 36.59
N ALA A 162 54.95 -34.10 36.76
CA ALA A 162 54.20 -32.85 36.93
C ALA A 162 53.44 -32.43 35.66
N GLY A 163 54.07 -32.59 34.49
CA GLY A 163 53.45 -32.31 33.19
C GLY A 163 52.34 -33.30 32.87
N TYR A 164 52.55 -34.57 33.21
CA TYR A 164 51.54 -35.62 33.10
C TYR A 164 50.32 -35.33 33.98
N VAL A 165 50.50 -34.97 35.25
CA VAL A 165 49.39 -34.62 36.17
C VAL A 165 48.63 -33.38 35.70
N HIS A 166 49.33 -32.37 35.18
CA HIS A 166 48.69 -31.18 34.64
C HIS A 166 47.84 -31.52 33.40
N TRP A 167 48.40 -32.28 32.45
CA TRP A 167 47.68 -32.76 31.28
C TRP A 167 46.48 -33.64 31.66
N ALA A 168 46.66 -34.57 32.61
CA ALA A 168 45.61 -35.46 33.10
C ALA A 168 44.45 -34.75 33.79
N ARG A 169 44.70 -33.57 34.38
CA ARG A 169 43.72 -32.76 35.10
C ARG A 169 43.16 -31.60 34.30
N ASP A 170 43.63 -31.37 33.07
CA ASP A 170 43.13 -30.30 32.24
C ASP A 170 41.68 -30.59 31.80
N GLU A 171 40.73 -29.91 32.44
CA GLU A 171 39.29 -30.01 32.20
C GLU A 171 38.89 -29.57 30.78
N THR A 172 39.74 -28.82 30.09
CA THR A 172 39.47 -28.36 28.71
C THR A 172 39.95 -29.36 27.65
N SER A 173 40.73 -30.36 28.06
CA SER A 173 41.30 -31.37 27.18
C SER A 173 40.48 -32.67 27.16
N ALA A 174 40.66 -33.48 26.12
CA ALA A 174 40.11 -34.84 26.08
C ALA A 174 40.88 -35.83 26.98
N ALA A 175 41.94 -35.39 27.68
CA ALA A 175 42.86 -36.25 28.43
C ALA A 175 42.18 -37.06 29.54
N PRO A 176 41.28 -36.50 30.38
CA PRO A 176 40.57 -37.27 31.41
C PRO A 176 39.81 -38.48 30.84
N PHE A 177 39.18 -38.31 29.68
CA PHE A 177 38.45 -39.38 28.99
C PHE A 177 39.38 -40.42 28.38
N GLN A 178 40.53 -39.99 27.84
CA GLN A 178 41.53 -40.92 27.29
C GLN A 178 42.18 -41.77 28.38
N LEU A 179 42.49 -41.16 29.53
CA LEU A 179 43.02 -41.83 30.72
C LEU A 179 42.04 -42.84 31.29
N LEU A 180 40.78 -42.45 31.45
CA LEU A 180 39.73 -43.36 31.89
C LEU A 180 39.61 -44.58 30.98
N ARG A 181 39.60 -44.36 29.66
CA ARG A 181 39.47 -45.43 28.67
C ARG A 181 40.69 -46.36 28.65
N ALA A 182 41.89 -45.81 28.79
CA ALA A 182 43.13 -46.59 28.87
C ALA A 182 43.18 -47.38 30.19
N GLY A 183 42.82 -46.77 31.31
CA GLY A 183 42.77 -47.41 32.63
C GLY A 183 41.84 -48.62 32.66
N LEU A 184 40.62 -48.49 32.09
CA LEU A 184 39.65 -49.58 31.95
C LEU A 184 40.07 -50.70 30.98
N ARG A 185 41.10 -50.47 30.16
CA ARG A 185 41.64 -51.45 29.20
C ARG A 185 42.93 -52.11 29.67
N THR A 186 43.46 -51.71 30.82
CA THR A 186 44.70 -52.26 31.37
C THR A 186 44.46 -53.73 31.76
N PRO A 187 45.16 -54.71 31.15
CA PRO A 187 44.97 -56.13 31.45
C PRO A 187 45.49 -56.51 32.85
N ALA A 188 45.01 -57.63 33.40
CA ALA A 188 45.65 -58.28 34.55
C ALA A 188 47.11 -58.66 34.19
N PRO A 189 48.09 -58.59 35.11
CA PRO A 189 47.99 -58.51 36.57
C PRO A 189 47.88 -57.09 37.17
N PHE A 190 47.78 -56.04 36.35
CA PHE A 190 47.75 -54.64 36.84
C PHE A 190 46.39 -54.20 37.42
N VAL A 191 45.44 -55.13 37.58
CA VAL A 191 44.04 -54.87 37.99
C VAL A 191 43.83 -54.93 39.51
N ASP A 192 44.85 -55.27 40.29
CA ASP A 192 44.86 -55.00 41.73
C ASP A 192 45.08 -53.50 41.98
N LEU A 193 44.08 -52.68 41.62
CA LEU A 193 44.13 -51.24 41.78
C LEU A 193 44.13 -50.89 43.29
N PRO A 194 45.19 -50.23 43.79
CA PRO A 194 45.20 -49.69 45.14
C PRO A 194 44.03 -48.72 45.33
N ALA A 195 43.51 -48.62 46.55
CA ALA A 195 42.38 -47.74 46.89
C ALA A 195 42.59 -46.28 46.44
N GLY A 196 43.84 -45.80 46.41
CA GLY A 196 44.21 -44.46 45.93
C GLY A 196 43.97 -44.24 44.43
N VAL A 197 44.25 -45.24 43.58
CA VAL A 197 44.06 -45.15 42.13
C VAL A 197 42.57 -45.24 41.76
N ARG A 198 41.81 -46.07 42.48
CA ARG A 198 40.34 -46.14 42.34
C ARG A 198 39.65 -44.82 42.66
N GLY A 199 40.11 -44.12 43.71
CA GLY A 199 39.61 -42.78 44.06
C GLY A 199 39.90 -41.74 42.99
N SER A 200 41.10 -41.76 42.40
CA SER A 200 41.50 -40.85 41.32
C SER A 200 40.67 -41.06 40.04
N LEU A 201 40.40 -42.31 39.66
CA LEU A 201 39.60 -42.64 38.47
C LEU A 201 38.12 -42.23 38.65
N LEU A 202 37.56 -42.39 39.85
CA LEU A 202 36.20 -41.96 40.17
C LEU A 202 36.06 -40.43 40.17
N ALA A 203 37.08 -39.70 40.63
CA ALA A 203 37.13 -38.24 40.55
C ALA A 203 37.19 -37.76 39.08
N LEU A 204 37.98 -38.41 38.22
CA LEU A 204 38.03 -38.09 36.79
C LEU A 204 36.68 -38.33 36.10
N LEU A 205 36.00 -39.43 36.42
CA LEU A 205 34.63 -39.72 35.94
C LEU A 205 33.63 -38.64 36.35
N GLN A 206 33.66 -38.23 37.61
CA GLN A 206 32.75 -37.19 38.12
C GLN A 206 33.01 -35.84 37.46
N ASN A 207 34.28 -35.48 37.27
CA ASN A 207 34.67 -34.25 36.58
C ASN A 207 34.20 -34.27 35.12
N ALA A 208 34.47 -35.36 34.40
CA ALA A 208 34.03 -35.59 33.02
C ALA A 208 32.50 -35.46 32.86
N PHE A 209 31.73 -36.09 33.75
CA PHE A 209 30.27 -36.00 33.74
C PHE A 209 29.78 -34.58 34.00
N SER A 210 30.41 -33.87 34.94
CA SER A 210 30.08 -32.48 35.25
C SER A 210 30.37 -31.54 34.07
N ALA A 211 31.48 -31.76 33.34
CA ALA A 211 31.84 -31.00 32.16
C ALA A 211 30.80 -31.19 31.03
N ILE A 212 30.44 -32.44 30.74
CA ILE A 212 29.39 -32.75 29.74
C ILE A 212 28.06 -32.10 30.11
N LYS A 213 27.69 -32.13 31.39
CA LYS A 213 26.44 -31.50 31.87
C LYS A 213 26.45 -29.98 31.67
N ARG A 214 27.58 -29.33 31.94
CA ARG A 214 27.75 -27.88 31.69
C ARG A 214 27.65 -27.57 30.21
N GLU A 215 28.36 -28.30 29.36
CA GLU A 215 28.29 -28.11 27.90
C GLU A 215 26.87 -28.28 27.36
N ARG A 216 26.17 -29.34 27.77
CA ARG A 216 24.77 -29.55 27.41
C ARG A 216 23.89 -28.38 27.83
N SER A 217 24.07 -27.87 29.05
CA SER A 217 23.28 -26.72 29.54
C SER A 217 23.55 -25.44 28.73
N ALA A 218 24.80 -25.22 28.31
CA ALA A 218 25.18 -24.09 27.47
C ALA A 218 24.57 -24.20 26.07
N VAL A 219 24.62 -25.39 25.45
CA VAL A 219 23.98 -25.65 24.15
C VAL A 219 22.47 -25.46 24.24
N GLN A 220 21.82 -25.97 25.29
CA GLN A 220 20.38 -25.80 25.50
C GLN A 220 19.99 -24.33 25.69
N GLN A 221 20.85 -23.52 26.33
CA GLN A 221 20.62 -22.09 26.42
C GLN A 221 20.74 -21.42 25.05
N MET A 222 21.79 -21.75 24.28
CA MET A 222 21.97 -21.23 22.92
C MET A 222 20.79 -21.57 22.00
N VAL A 223 20.24 -22.79 22.10
CA VAL A 223 19.04 -23.19 21.34
C VAL A 223 17.83 -22.34 21.73
N ARG A 224 17.60 -22.13 23.03
CA ARG A 224 16.51 -21.26 23.50
C ARG A 224 16.67 -19.81 23.02
N ASP A 225 17.88 -19.27 23.07
CA ASP A 225 18.16 -17.92 22.60
C ASP A 225 17.92 -17.78 21.09
N LEU A 226 18.35 -18.76 20.29
CA LEU A 226 18.10 -18.79 18.85
C LEU A 226 16.60 -18.92 18.52
N GLN A 227 15.86 -19.74 19.25
CA GLN A 227 14.40 -19.86 19.12
C GLN A 227 13.72 -18.52 19.43
N GLY A 228 14.17 -17.81 20.48
CA GLY A 228 13.68 -16.47 20.81
C GLY A 228 13.97 -15.45 19.70
N GLN A 229 15.17 -15.49 19.12
CA GLN A 229 15.53 -14.62 17.99
C GLN A 229 14.69 -14.91 16.73
N LEU A 230 14.41 -16.18 16.43
CA LEU A 230 13.52 -16.57 15.33
C LEU A 230 12.09 -16.08 15.57
N GLY A 231 11.57 -16.23 16.78
CA GLY A 231 10.24 -15.73 17.14
C GLY A 231 10.13 -14.21 17.01
N ALA A 232 11.14 -13.47 17.48
CA ALA A 232 11.22 -12.02 17.31
C ALA A 232 11.36 -11.62 15.82
N GLY A 233 12.08 -12.42 15.04
CA GLY A 233 12.19 -12.26 13.58
C GLY A 233 10.82 -12.41 12.90
N ALA A 234 10.10 -13.49 13.18
CA ALA A 234 8.77 -13.74 12.64
C ALA A 234 7.77 -12.64 13.00
N ALA A 235 7.81 -12.13 14.23
CA ALA A 235 6.97 -11.00 14.64
C ALA A 235 7.28 -9.72 13.85
N ARG A 236 8.56 -9.43 13.59
CA ARG A 236 8.97 -8.29 12.75
C ARG A 236 8.53 -8.45 11.30
N GLU A 237 8.63 -9.66 10.75
CA GLU A 237 8.15 -9.94 9.40
C GLU A 237 6.64 -9.77 9.27
N ALA A 238 5.87 -10.24 10.26
CA ALA A 238 4.43 -10.01 10.31
C ALA A 238 4.08 -8.51 10.35
N ALA A 239 4.78 -7.73 11.19
CA ALA A 239 4.57 -6.29 11.25
C ALA A 239 4.88 -5.58 9.93
N LEU A 240 5.98 -5.95 9.26
CA LEU A 240 6.33 -5.41 7.94
C LEU A 240 5.32 -5.83 6.86
N ALA A 241 4.76 -7.04 6.94
CA ALA A 241 3.73 -7.51 6.02
C ALA A 241 2.45 -6.67 6.14
N THR A 242 2.01 -6.40 7.38
CA THR A 242 0.87 -5.50 7.65
C THR A 242 1.14 -4.09 7.12
N GLN A 243 2.30 -3.51 7.42
CA GLN A 243 2.67 -2.18 6.94
C GLN A 243 2.69 -2.11 5.40
N LEU A 244 3.13 -3.17 4.73
CA LEU A 244 3.14 -3.24 3.28
C LEU A 244 1.72 -3.33 2.70
N ALA A 245 0.82 -4.07 3.34
CA ALA A 245 -0.60 -4.10 2.99
C ALA A 245 -1.25 -2.71 3.14
N ASP A 246 -1.01 -2.03 4.25
CA ASP A 246 -1.50 -0.66 4.51
C ASP A 246 -0.96 0.34 3.48
N SER A 247 0.32 0.19 3.10
CA SER A 247 0.89 1.04 2.04
C SER A 247 0.23 0.79 0.68
N HIS A 248 -0.15 -0.46 0.40
CA HIS A 248 -0.77 -0.83 -0.87
C HIS A 248 -2.21 -0.30 -0.96
N THR A 249 -2.97 -0.38 0.14
CA THR A 249 -4.31 0.21 0.22
C THR A 249 -4.24 1.73 0.07
N ALA A 250 -3.30 2.40 0.75
CA ALA A 250 -3.10 3.85 0.60
C ALA A 250 -2.75 4.26 -0.83
N ILE A 251 -1.91 3.49 -1.53
CA ILE A 251 -1.60 3.72 -2.96
C ILE A 251 -2.86 3.53 -3.81
N GLY A 252 -3.67 2.50 -3.53
CA GLY A 252 -4.95 2.26 -4.21
C GLY A 252 -5.91 3.44 -4.05
N ASP A 253 -6.05 3.96 -2.82
CA ASP A 253 -6.90 5.12 -2.52
C ASP A 253 -6.41 6.39 -3.24
N LEU A 254 -5.11 6.65 -3.24
CA LEU A 254 -4.52 7.77 -3.98
C LEU A 254 -4.74 7.64 -5.49
N HIS A 255 -4.63 6.43 -6.04
CA HIS A 255 -4.92 6.19 -7.44
C HIS A 255 -6.38 6.49 -7.77
N CYS A 256 -7.32 6.01 -6.95
CA CYS A 256 -8.74 6.32 -7.09
C CYS A 256 -9.01 7.84 -7.02
N GLN A 257 -8.33 8.55 -6.11
CA GLN A 257 -8.45 10.01 -6.00
C GLN A 257 -7.93 10.73 -7.24
N LEU A 258 -6.79 10.31 -7.79
CA LEU A 258 -6.24 10.89 -9.02
C LEU A 258 -7.18 10.66 -10.22
N GLN A 259 -7.74 9.46 -10.36
CA GLN A 259 -8.72 9.15 -11.42
C GLN A 259 -9.98 10.01 -11.27
N ALA A 260 -10.49 10.17 -10.04
CA ALA A 260 -11.61 11.05 -9.76
C ALA A 260 -11.28 12.52 -10.04
N GLY A 261 -10.04 12.96 -9.78
CA GLY A 261 -9.54 14.28 -10.13
C GLY A 261 -9.52 14.52 -11.64
N ALA A 262 -8.93 13.60 -12.40
CA ALA A 262 -8.87 13.66 -13.86
C ALA A 262 -10.28 13.70 -14.49
N ALA A 263 -11.22 12.91 -13.96
CA ALA A 263 -12.62 12.94 -14.41
C ALA A 263 -13.29 14.30 -14.14
N ARG A 264 -13.00 14.94 -13.01
CA ARG A 264 -13.49 16.29 -12.69
C ARG A 264 -12.89 17.36 -13.60
N GLU A 265 -11.59 17.28 -13.87
CA GLU A 265 -10.91 18.19 -14.81
C GLU A 265 -11.50 18.07 -16.21
N ALA A 266 -11.74 16.85 -16.70
CA ALA A 266 -12.39 16.62 -17.99
C ALA A 266 -13.81 17.21 -18.03
N ALA A 267 -14.59 17.04 -16.96
CA ALA A 267 -15.93 17.62 -16.86
C ALA A 267 -15.90 19.15 -16.86
N LEU A 268 -14.96 19.76 -16.13
CA LEU A 268 -14.78 21.22 -16.12
C LEU A 268 -14.31 21.75 -17.47
N ALA A 269 -13.43 21.04 -18.17
CA ALA A 269 -12.98 21.39 -19.50
C ALA A 269 -14.14 21.38 -20.51
N ALA A 270 -15.02 20.37 -20.43
CA ALA A 270 -16.24 20.31 -21.25
C ALA A 270 -17.17 21.49 -20.96
N GLN A 271 -17.43 21.79 -19.67
CA GLN A 271 -18.25 22.96 -19.28
C GLN A 271 -17.65 24.28 -19.77
N LEU A 272 -16.33 24.42 -19.73
CA LEU A 272 -15.65 25.61 -20.24
C LEU A 272 -15.86 25.73 -21.75
N ALA A 273 -15.71 24.64 -22.51
CA ALA A 273 -15.94 24.62 -23.95
C ALA A 273 -17.39 25.01 -24.30
N ASP A 274 -18.38 24.45 -23.59
CA ASP A 274 -19.79 24.80 -23.76
C ASP A 274 -20.05 26.28 -23.47
N SER A 275 -19.45 26.81 -22.40
CA SER A 275 -19.59 28.23 -22.04
C SER A 275 -18.95 29.16 -23.08
N GLN A 276 -17.82 28.76 -23.66
CA GLN A 276 -17.16 29.50 -24.74
C GLN A 276 -17.99 29.48 -26.02
N ALA A 277 -18.58 28.33 -26.36
CA ALA A 277 -19.47 28.21 -27.51
C ALA A 277 -20.73 29.09 -27.34
N ALA A 278 -21.35 29.07 -26.16
CA ALA A 278 -22.49 29.92 -25.84
C ALA A 278 -22.14 31.42 -25.91
N ALA A 279 -20.98 31.81 -25.37
CA ALA A 279 -20.49 33.19 -25.48
C ALA A 279 -20.22 33.61 -26.93
N GLY A 280 -19.71 32.69 -27.76
CA GLY A 280 -19.52 32.90 -29.20
C GLY A 280 -20.85 33.13 -29.93
N ALA A 281 -21.86 32.30 -29.65
CA ALA A 281 -23.20 32.45 -30.22
C ALA A 281 -23.86 33.77 -29.82
N LEU A 282 -23.78 34.17 -28.54
CA LEU A 282 -24.30 35.46 -28.08
C LEU A 282 -23.60 36.65 -28.75
N ARG A 283 -22.29 36.58 -28.97
CA ARG A 283 -21.57 37.61 -29.73
C ARG A 283 -22.07 37.71 -31.16
N ALA A 284 -22.27 36.57 -31.85
CA ALA A 284 -22.80 36.56 -33.21
C ALA A 284 -24.20 37.19 -33.28
N GLN A 285 -25.09 36.84 -32.35
CA GLN A 285 -26.42 37.45 -32.26
C GLN A 285 -26.38 38.96 -32.00
N LEU A 286 -25.42 39.43 -31.19
CA LEU A 286 -25.27 40.86 -30.91
C LEU A 286 -24.75 41.63 -32.12
N GLU A 287 -23.80 41.05 -32.88
CA GLU A 287 -23.37 41.62 -34.16
C GLU A 287 -24.53 41.69 -35.16
N GLU A 288 -25.31 40.63 -35.29
CA GLU A 288 -26.50 40.62 -36.17
C GLU A 288 -27.51 41.69 -35.74
N ALA A 289 -27.85 41.78 -34.46
CA ALA A 289 -28.74 42.82 -33.95
C ALA A 289 -28.21 44.24 -34.21
N ASN A 290 -26.90 44.46 -34.09
CA ASN A 290 -26.27 45.74 -34.41
C ASN A 290 -26.37 46.07 -35.90
N THR A 291 -26.19 45.08 -36.80
CA THR A 291 -26.36 45.29 -38.25
C THR A 291 -27.81 45.67 -38.60
N VAL A 292 -28.80 44.98 -38.01
CA VAL A 292 -30.22 45.29 -38.19
C VAL A 292 -30.54 46.69 -37.66
N ALA A 293 -30.05 47.04 -36.47
CA ALA A 293 -30.24 48.37 -35.90
C ALA A 293 -29.61 49.47 -36.77
N GLY A 294 -28.44 49.19 -37.37
CA GLY A 294 -27.80 50.07 -38.35
C GLY A 294 -28.64 50.29 -39.60
N ALA A 295 -29.19 49.21 -40.16
CA ALA A 295 -30.06 49.27 -41.33
C ALA A 295 -31.36 50.04 -41.04
N LEU A 296 -32.00 49.79 -39.90
CA LEU A 296 -33.19 50.53 -39.47
C LEU A 296 -32.92 52.02 -39.28
N ARG A 297 -31.76 52.38 -38.71
CA ARG A 297 -31.36 53.80 -38.61
C ARG A 297 -31.23 54.45 -39.99
N ALA A 298 -30.60 53.77 -40.95
CA ALA A 298 -30.45 54.29 -42.30
C ALA A 298 -31.82 54.50 -42.99
N GLN A 299 -32.74 53.54 -42.85
CA GLN A 299 -34.11 53.67 -43.36
C GLN A 299 -34.87 54.84 -42.72
N LEU A 300 -34.66 55.08 -41.42
CA LEU A 300 -35.31 56.18 -40.71
C LEU A 300 -34.76 57.54 -41.12
N GLU A 301 -33.44 57.64 -41.35
CA GLU A 301 -32.81 58.82 -41.96
C GLU A 301 -33.38 59.08 -43.36
N GLU A 302 -33.46 58.06 -44.22
CA GLU A 302 -34.04 58.18 -45.56
C GLU A 302 -35.51 58.64 -45.51
N ALA A 303 -36.34 58.00 -44.67
CA ALA A 303 -37.73 58.40 -44.47
C ALA A 303 -37.86 59.85 -43.99
N ASN A 304 -36.98 60.30 -43.09
CA ASN A 304 -36.93 61.69 -42.64
C ASN A 304 -36.53 62.66 -43.76
N THR A 305 -35.58 62.28 -44.62
CA THR A 305 -35.22 63.12 -45.79
C THR A 305 -36.37 63.23 -46.78
N VAL A 306 -37.08 62.13 -47.06
CA VAL A 306 -38.28 62.12 -47.91
C VAL A 306 -39.39 62.96 -47.30
N ALA A 307 -39.65 62.81 -45.99
CA ALA A 307 -40.63 63.61 -45.28
C ALA A 307 -40.26 65.11 -45.30
N GLY A 308 -38.99 65.44 -45.15
CA GLY A 308 -38.47 66.81 -45.29
C GLY A 308 -38.68 67.37 -46.69
N ALA A 309 -38.39 66.59 -47.73
CA ALA A 309 -38.62 66.97 -49.13
C ALA A 309 -40.12 67.18 -49.44
N LEU A 310 -40.99 66.30 -48.93
CA LEU A 310 -42.44 66.43 -49.06
C LEU A 310 -42.97 67.67 -48.33
N ARG A 311 -42.46 67.97 -47.13
CA ARG A 311 -42.78 69.22 -46.43
C ARG A 311 -42.36 70.45 -47.23
N ALA A 312 -41.14 70.46 -47.76
CA ALA A 312 -40.66 71.56 -48.60
C ALA A 312 -41.48 71.72 -49.89
N GLN A 313 -41.94 70.61 -50.50
CA GLN A 313 -42.87 70.66 -51.63
C GLN A 313 -44.23 71.26 -51.24
N LEU A 314 -44.79 70.86 -50.09
CA LEU A 314 -46.05 71.42 -49.58
C LEU A 314 -45.93 72.91 -49.22
N GLU A 315 -44.82 73.33 -48.61
CA GLU A 315 -44.54 74.75 -48.33
C GLU A 315 -44.24 75.55 -49.60
N GLY A 316 -43.60 74.93 -50.60
CA GLY A 316 -43.37 75.49 -51.93
C GLY A 316 -44.62 75.53 -52.82
N GLN A 317 -45.73 74.92 -52.40
CA GLN A 317 -47.03 75.16 -53.01
C GLN A 317 -47.52 76.56 -52.60
N THR A 318 -47.11 77.53 -53.40
CA THR A 318 -47.67 78.89 -53.50
C THR A 318 -48.94 79.04 -54.37
N PRO A 319 -49.71 78.00 -54.81
CA PRO A 319 -50.95 78.27 -55.52
C PRO A 319 -52.04 78.77 -54.57
N SER A 320 -51.96 78.57 -53.25
CA SER A 320 -53.00 79.08 -52.34
C SER A 320 -53.02 80.61 -52.28
N ASP A 321 -51.85 81.25 -52.18
CA ASP A 321 -51.76 82.71 -52.18
C ASP A 321 -51.94 83.30 -53.59
N ALA A 322 -51.45 82.63 -54.64
CA ALA A 322 -51.67 83.05 -56.02
C ALA A 322 -53.13 82.90 -56.48
N LEU A 323 -53.81 81.82 -56.10
CA LEU A 323 -55.24 81.63 -56.38
C LEU A 323 -56.11 82.55 -55.53
N ARG A 324 -55.70 82.87 -54.30
CA ARG A 324 -56.38 83.87 -53.47
C ARG A 324 -56.28 85.27 -54.05
N ALA A 325 -55.11 85.65 -54.58
CA ALA A 325 -54.93 86.90 -55.32
C ALA A 325 -55.79 86.94 -56.60
N GLN A 326 -55.84 85.83 -57.36
CA GLN A 326 -56.72 85.73 -58.55
C GLN A 326 -58.21 85.77 -58.20
N LEU A 327 -58.62 85.25 -57.03
CA LEU A 327 -59.98 85.32 -56.52
C LEU A 327 -60.37 86.74 -56.08
N GLU A 328 -59.45 87.46 -55.42
CA GLU A 328 -59.65 88.88 -55.10
C GLU A 328 -59.74 89.75 -56.37
N GLU A 329 -58.93 89.46 -57.39
CA GLU A 329 -58.98 90.16 -58.68
C GLU A 329 -60.30 89.86 -59.43
N GLY A 330 -60.79 88.62 -59.37
CA GLY A 330 -62.08 88.19 -59.95
C GLY A 330 -63.34 88.74 -59.24
N GLN A 331 -63.22 89.23 -58.00
CA GLN A 331 -64.34 89.89 -57.31
C GLN A 331 -64.61 91.31 -57.81
N THR A 332 -63.64 91.97 -58.44
CA THR A 332 -63.80 93.33 -58.99
C THR A 332 -64.75 93.40 -60.21
N PRO A 333 -64.72 92.48 -61.21
CA PRO A 333 -65.72 92.45 -62.27
C PRO A 333 -67.09 91.91 -61.82
N ALA A 334 -67.15 91.07 -60.78
CA ALA A 334 -68.41 90.57 -60.24
C ALA A 334 -69.26 91.69 -59.59
N GLY A 335 -68.61 92.67 -58.92
CA GLY A 335 -69.29 93.88 -58.45
C GLY A 335 -69.85 94.74 -59.59
N ALA A 336 -69.11 94.86 -60.70
CA ALA A 336 -69.55 95.60 -61.88
C ALA A 336 -70.71 94.91 -62.63
N LEU A 337 -70.73 93.58 -62.68
CA LEU A 337 -71.83 92.81 -63.27
C LEU A 337 -73.09 92.85 -62.41
N ARG A 338 -72.96 92.88 -61.08
CA ARG A 338 -74.09 93.04 -60.17
C ARG A 338 -74.78 94.40 -60.34
N SER A 339 -74.01 95.46 -60.57
CA SER A 339 -74.57 96.79 -60.86
C SER A 339 -75.31 96.85 -62.20
N LYS A 340 -74.84 96.11 -63.23
CA LYS A 340 -75.54 95.99 -64.52
C LYS A 340 -76.81 95.13 -64.46
N LEU A 341 -76.87 94.18 -63.53
CA LEU A 341 -78.04 93.32 -63.36
C LEU A 341 -79.21 94.05 -62.68
N GLU A 342 -78.92 94.98 -61.75
CA GLU A 342 -79.94 95.84 -61.12
C GLU A 342 -80.55 96.85 -62.12
N GLU A 343 -79.82 97.29 -63.15
CA GLU A 343 -80.37 98.10 -64.24
C GLU A 343 -81.27 97.31 -65.21
N GLY A 344 -81.11 95.99 -65.31
CA GLY A 344 -81.88 95.12 -66.22
C GLY A 344 -83.24 94.64 -65.67
N GLN A 345 -83.56 94.92 -64.40
CA GLN A 345 -84.77 94.42 -63.73
C GLN A 345 -86.05 95.25 -64.00
N THR A 346 -86.01 96.22 -64.92
CA THR A 346 -87.17 97.04 -65.32
C THR A 346 -87.68 96.72 -66.73
N SER A 347 -87.97 95.45 -67.06
CA SER A 347 -88.87 95.14 -68.19
C SER A 347 -89.45 93.73 -68.13
N GLY A 348 -90.72 93.63 -67.78
CA GLY A 348 -91.45 92.39 -67.49
C GLY A 348 -91.89 91.58 -68.71
N THR A 349 -90.96 90.84 -69.34
CA THR A 349 -91.31 89.89 -70.42
C THR A 349 -90.58 88.54 -70.34
N LEU A 350 -89.99 88.17 -69.19
CA LEU A 350 -89.41 86.84 -68.93
C LEU A 350 -90.06 86.14 -67.72
N GLN A 351 -91.23 86.60 -67.31
CA GLN A 351 -92.01 86.06 -66.18
C GLN A 351 -93.12 85.10 -66.64
N SER A 352 -93.20 84.76 -67.94
CA SER A 352 -94.20 83.83 -68.50
C SER A 352 -93.60 82.58 -69.15
N GLN A 353 -92.29 82.32 -69.01
CA GLN A 353 -91.63 81.14 -69.60
C GLN A 353 -90.82 80.30 -68.62
N LEU A 354 -90.99 80.50 -67.30
CA LEU A 354 -90.31 79.72 -66.26
C LEU A 354 -91.24 79.32 -65.10
N GLU A 355 -92.55 79.24 -65.37
CA GLU A 355 -93.58 78.78 -64.40
C GLU A 355 -94.11 77.37 -64.70
N GLU A 356 -93.48 76.61 -65.60
CA GLU A 356 -93.87 75.22 -65.86
C GLU A 356 -92.64 74.30 -65.82
N GLY A 357 -92.37 73.75 -64.64
CA GLY A 357 -91.29 72.77 -64.43
C GLY A 357 -90.66 72.81 -63.05
N GLN A 358 -91.49 72.74 -62.02
CA GLN A 358 -91.06 72.70 -60.61
C GLN A 358 -90.20 71.48 -60.28
N ILE A 359 -89.05 71.77 -59.67
CA ILE A 359 -88.55 71.21 -58.40
C ILE A 359 -88.43 69.67 -58.34
N SER A 360 -87.20 69.16 -58.46
CA SER A 360 -86.54 68.30 -57.46
C SER A 360 -85.32 67.62 -58.12
N GLY A 361 -84.11 68.02 -57.74
CA GLY A 361 -82.86 67.55 -58.36
C GLY A 361 -81.62 68.27 -57.85
N ALA A 362 -81.80 69.40 -57.16
CA ALA A 362 -80.75 70.12 -56.46
C ALA A 362 -80.13 69.37 -55.24
N ILE A 363 -80.44 68.10 -54.98
CA ILE A 363 -79.98 67.43 -53.75
C ILE A 363 -79.40 66.02 -54.01
N CYS A 364 -79.69 65.38 -55.15
CA CYS A 364 -79.18 64.02 -55.41
C CYS A 364 -77.77 63.98 -56.01
N THR A 365 -77.34 64.99 -56.77
CA THR A 365 -76.04 64.95 -57.46
C THR A 365 -74.87 65.53 -56.65
N LEU A 366 -75.13 66.16 -55.51
CA LEU A 366 -74.09 66.61 -54.57
C LEU A 366 -73.81 65.59 -53.44
N LEU A 367 -74.51 64.45 -53.44
CA LEU A 367 -74.32 63.34 -52.48
C LEU A 367 -73.56 62.15 -53.09
N GLU A 368 -73.40 62.10 -54.42
CA GLU A 368 -72.69 61.01 -55.13
C GLU A 368 -71.18 61.26 -55.33
N GLU A 369 -70.69 62.50 -55.31
CA GLU A 369 -69.25 62.78 -55.48
C GLU A 369 -68.47 62.87 -54.16
N GLY A 370 -69.15 62.68 -53.01
CA GLY A 370 -68.54 62.57 -51.68
C GLY A 370 -68.22 61.14 -51.22
N GLN A 371 -68.47 60.11 -52.04
CA GLN A 371 -68.33 58.70 -51.64
C GLN A 371 -67.05 58.00 -52.14
N THR A 372 -66.08 58.74 -52.70
CA THR A 372 -64.80 58.17 -53.18
C THR A 372 -63.63 58.11 -52.19
N PRO A 373 -63.76 58.35 -50.86
CA PRO A 373 -62.72 57.95 -49.90
C PRO A 373 -63.08 56.75 -49.00
N ALA A 374 -64.30 56.19 -49.09
CA ALA A 374 -64.66 55.00 -48.30
C ALA A 374 -64.09 53.68 -48.87
N GLY A 375 -63.84 53.62 -50.18
CA GLY A 375 -63.24 52.44 -50.83
C GLY A 375 -61.75 52.26 -50.56
N ALA A 376 -61.01 53.35 -50.37
CA ALA A 376 -59.56 53.31 -50.18
C ALA A 376 -59.11 52.98 -48.74
N LEU A 377 -59.98 53.21 -47.74
CA LEU A 377 -59.72 52.80 -46.36
C LEU A 377 -60.03 51.31 -46.12
N ASN A 378 -60.91 50.71 -46.93
CA ASN A 378 -61.22 49.28 -46.82
C ASN A 378 -60.11 48.40 -47.43
N THR A 379 -59.43 48.86 -48.48
CA THR A 379 -58.27 48.17 -49.06
C THR A 379 -57.01 48.26 -48.17
N GLN A 380 -56.87 49.29 -47.35
CA GLN A 380 -55.78 49.38 -46.35
C GLN A 380 -56.05 48.55 -45.09
N LEU A 381 -57.30 48.12 -44.85
CA LEU A 381 -57.68 47.27 -43.72
C LEU A 381 -57.56 45.77 -44.04
N GLU A 382 -57.76 45.37 -45.31
CA GLU A 382 -57.56 43.98 -45.76
C GLU A 382 -56.07 43.60 -45.88
N GLU A 383 -55.17 44.51 -46.25
CA GLU A 383 -53.73 44.22 -46.30
C GLU A 383 -53.06 44.17 -44.91
N GLY A 384 -53.70 44.74 -43.89
CA GLY A 384 -53.24 44.70 -42.49
C GLY A 384 -53.59 43.41 -41.72
N GLN A 385 -54.40 42.51 -42.28
CA GLN A 385 -54.84 41.27 -41.61
C GLN A 385 -53.96 40.04 -41.91
N SER A 386 -52.96 40.17 -42.78
CA SER A 386 -52.06 39.09 -43.18
C SER A 386 -50.87 38.76 -42.26
N PRO A 387 -50.61 39.40 -41.09
CA PRO A 387 -49.60 38.90 -40.14
C PRO A 387 -50.19 38.29 -38.86
N SER A 388 -51.50 38.05 -38.76
CA SER A 388 -52.10 37.47 -37.54
C SER A 388 -51.86 35.96 -37.38
N ASP A 389 -51.53 35.25 -38.46
CA ASP A 389 -51.26 33.80 -38.44
C ASP A 389 -49.77 33.45 -38.21
N ALA A 390 -48.84 34.40 -38.38
CA ALA A 390 -47.41 34.17 -38.17
C ALA A 390 -46.99 33.95 -36.69
N PRO A 391 -47.58 34.61 -35.67
CA PRO A 391 -47.25 34.34 -34.27
C PRO A 391 -48.06 33.18 -33.66
N ARG A 392 -49.06 32.64 -34.37
CA ARG A 392 -49.97 31.61 -33.81
C ARG A 392 -49.30 30.22 -33.77
N ASN A 393 -48.56 29.86 -34.81
CA ASN A 393 -47.79 28.61 -34.88
C ASN A 393 -46.71 28.48 -33.77
N PRO A 394 -45.83 29.48 -33.54
CA PRO A 394 -44.84 29.39 -32.47
C PRO A 394 -45.46 29.44 -31.05
N LEU A 395 -46.64 30.04 -30.89
CA LEU A 395 -47.36 30.01 -29.60
C LEU A 395 -48.00 28.64 -29.33
N GLU A 396 -48.45 27.95 -30.37
CA GLU A 396 -49.02 26.60 -30.30
C GLU A 396 -47.92 25.55 -30.05
N GLU A 397 -46.75 25.71 -30.69
CA GLU A 397 -45.54 24.90 -30.46
C GLU A 397 -44.93 25.14 -29.07
N ALA A 398 -44.94 26.38 -28.58
CA ALA A 398 -44.58 26.71 -27.20
C ALA A 398 -45.54 26.08 -26.18
N ASN A 399 -46.85 26.04 -26.46
CA ASN A 399 -47.81 25.40 -25.57
C ASN A 399 -47.69 23.87 -25.56
N ALA A 400 -47.37 23.24 -26.70
CA ALA A 400 -47.09 21.81 -26.78
C ALA A 400 -45.82 21.41 -26.00
N THR A 401 -44.75 22.21 -26.10
CA THR A 401 -43.51 21.99 -25.34
C THR A 401 -43.71 22.21 -23.84
N ILE A 402 -44.52 23.19 -23.42
CA ILE A 402 -44.89 23.39 -22.01
C ILE A 402 -45.68 22.19 -21.46
N GLN A 403 -46.60 21.60 -22.23
CA GLN A 403 -47.32 20.39 -21.81
C GLN A 403 -46.38 19.18 -21.69
N ALA A 404 -45.48 18.97 -22.64
CA ALA A 404 -44.50 17.87 -22.58
C ALA A 404 -43.57 17.98 -21.36
N LEU A 405 -43.07 19.18 -21.06
CA LEU A 405 -42.25 19.43 -19.86
C LEU A 405 -43.03 19.22 -18.56
N ARG A 406 -44.34 19.47 -18.56
CA ARG A 406 -45.21 19.26 -17.40
C ARG A 406 -45.44 17.77 -17.12
N GLU A 407 -45.66 16.97 -18.17
CA GLU A 407 -45.76 15.51 -18.04
C GLU A 407 -44.44 14.88 -17.58
N GLU A 408 -43.29 15.38 -18.06
CA GLU A 408 -41.97 14.92 -17.62
C GLU A 408 -41.67 15.31 -16.16
N ALA A 409 -42.12 16.50 -15.73
CA ALA A 409 -42.08 16.91 -14.32
C ALA A 409 -42.96 16.02 -13.43
N GLU A 410 -44.14 15.60 -13.89
CA GLU A 410 -44.99 14.66 -13.15
C GLU A 410 -44.38 13.25 -13.09
N ARG A 411 -43.80 12.75 -14.19
CA ARG A 411 -43.06 11.47 -14.19
C ARG A 411 -41.90 11.49 -13.20
N SER A 412 -41.05 12.51 -13.24
CA SER A 412 -39.93 12.65 -12.30
C SER A 412 -40.37 12.79 -10.83
N ALA A 413 -41.53 13.42 -10.58
CA ALA A 413 -42.12 13.47 -9.24
C ALA A 413 -42.60 12.08 -8.74
N THR A 414 -43.19 11.26 -9.62
CA THR A 414 -43.58 9.89 -9.27
C THR A 414 -42.39 8.97 -9.03
N GLU A 415 -41.31 9.10 -9.81
CA GLU A 415 -40.05 8.37 -9.60
C GLU A 415 -39.37 8.77 -8.29
N ALA A 416 -39.36 10.07 -7.97
CA ALA A 416 -38.84 10.56 -6.69
C ALA A 416 -39.65 10.02 -5.49
N ALA A 417 -40.98 9.90 -5.63
CA ALA A 417 -41.83 9.29 -4.61
C ALA A 417 -41.57 7.79 -4.46
N GLN A 418 -41.33 7.06 -5.56
CA GLN A 418 -40.93 5.65 -5.52
C GLN A 418 -39.57 5.44 -4.85
N LEU A 419 -38.56 6.25 -5.18
CA LEU A 419 -37.24 6.21 -4.54
C LEU A 419 -37.31 6.51 -3.05
N LYS A 420 -38.16 7.46 -2.65
CA LYS A 420 -38.41 7.77 -1.23
C LYS A 420 -38.99 6.58 -0.48
N ASN A 421 -39.97 5.89 -1.06
CA ASN A 421 -40.56 4.69 -0.44
C ASN A 421 -39.54 3.53 -0.38
N GLN A 422 -38.72 3.33 -1.41
CA GLN A 422 -37.63 2.33 -1.37
C GLN A 422 -36.56 2.64 -0.30
N LEU A 423 -36.27 3.92 -0.04
CA LEU A 423 -35.35 4.35 1.01
C LEU A 423 -35.93 4.17 2.41
N LEU A 424 -37.24 4.36 2.59
CA LEU A 424 -37.93 4.18 3.88
C LEU A 424 -38.13 2.71 4.26
N SER A 425 -38.08 1.77 3.30
CA SER A 425 -38.21 0.33 3.56
C SER A 425 -36.89 -0.38 3.92
N ARG A 426 -35.75 0.31 3.98
CA ARG A 426 -34.45 -0.28 4.37
C ARG A 426 -34.07 0.09 5.82
N PRO A 427 -33.97 -0.87 6.76
CA PRO A 427 -33.73 -0.60 8.18
C PRO A 427 -32.23 -0.41 8.51
N ASN A 428 -31.50 0.35 7.71
CA ASN A 428 -30.18 0.90 8.05
C ASN A 428 -29.73 1.89 6.97
N ILE A 429 -29.93 3.20 7.19
CA ILE A 429 -29.50 4.23 6.24
C ILE A 429 -28.05 4.59 6.55
N ASP A 430 -27.14 4.05 5.75
CA ASP A 430 -25.70 4.32 5.76
C ASP A 430 -25.39 5.82 5.63
N ALA A 431 -24.43 6.33 6.40
CA ALA A 431 -24.02 7.74 6.42
C ALA A 431 -23.63 8.30 5.03
N ARG A 432 -23.25 7.42 4.09
CA ARG A 432 -22.97 7.76 2.69
C ARG A 432 -24.22 8.16 1.89
N VAL A 433 -25.38 7.59 2.20
CA VAL A 433 -26.65 7.89 1.53
C VAL A 433 -27.16 9.27 1.97
N LEU A 434 -27.07 9.57 3.26
CA LEU A 434 -27.36 10.91 3.80
C LEU A 434 -26.44 11.96 3.18
N ARG A 435 -25.15 11.68 3.04
CA ARG A 435 -24.19 12.60 2.37
C ARG A 435 -24.56 12.86 0.90
N ARG A 436 -25.04 11.83 0.19
CA ARG A 436 -25.39 11.93 -1.23
C ARG A 436 -26.70 12.70 -1.45
N ILE A 437 -27.70 12.48 -0.58
CA ILE A 437 -28.95 13.26 -0.56
C ILE A 437 -28.66 14.72 -0.21
N PHE A 438 -27.79 14.97 0.78
CA PHE A 438 -27.40 16.32 1.18
C PHE A 438 -26.65 17.07 0.08
N THR A 439 -25.80 16.36 -0.67
CA THR A 439 -25.07 16.94 -1.81
C THR A 439 -26.03 17.28 -2.95
N LEU A 440 -26.96 16.39 -3.29
CA LEU A 440 -27.96 16.63 -4.35
C LEU A 440 -28.95 17.77 -4.01
N ALA A 441 -29.31 17.94 -2.73
CA ALA A 441 -30.15 19.05 -2.28
C ALA A 441 -29.45 20.42 -2.38
N LEU A 442 -28.10 20.44 -2.35
CA LEU A 442 -27.29 21.66 -2.44
C LEU A 442 -26.83 21.99 -3.87
N THR A 443 -26.75 21.01 -4.77
CA THR A 443 -26.25 21.21 -6.14
C THR A 443 -27.33 21.07 -7.23
N GLY A 444 -28.49 20.50 -6.92
CA GLY A 444 -29.60 20.38 -7.88
C GLY A 444 -30.41 21.68 -8.06
N PRO A 445 -31.23 21.78 -9.14
CA PRO A 445 -32.05 22.94 -9.49
C PRO A 445 -33.30 23.08 -8.59
N PHE A 446 -33.20 22.70 -7.32
CA PHE A 446 -34.31 22.74 -6.38
C PHE A 446 -34.53 24.15 -5.81
N ASN A 447 -35.81 24.49 -5.77
CA ASN A 447 -36.41 25.76 -5.42
C ASN A 447 -35.77 26.40 -4.17
N SER A 448 -35.45 27.69 -4.25
CA SER A 448 -34.72 28.46 -3.22
C SER A 448 -35.35 28.43 -1.82
N ARG A 449 -36.65 28.09 -1.73
CA ARG A 449 -37.36 27.83 -0.47
C ARG A 449 -36.84 26.62 0.29
N LEU A 450 -36.56 25.50 -0.38
CA LEU A 450 -36.06 24.27 0.27
C LEU A 450 -34.66 24.49 0.85
N ARG A 451 -33.80 25.23 0.14
CA ARG A 451 -32.47 25.64 0.63
C ARG A 451 -32.58 26.52 1.87
N ARG A 452 -33.62 27.36 1.96
CA ARG A 452 -33.86 28.26 3.09
C ARG A 452 -34.33 27.49 4.33
N ASP A 453 -35.20 26.49 4.16
CA ASP A 453 -35.72 25.67 5.26
C ASP A 453 -34.68 24.68 5.80
N ILE A 454 -33.80 24.13 4.96
CA ILE A 454 -32.65 23.33 5.39
C ILE A 454 -31.68 24.19 6.22
N ARG A 455 -31.38 25.42 5.78
CA ARG A 455 -30.54 26.35 6.55
C ARG A 455 -31.16 26.74 7.89
N ARG A 456 -32.48 26.94 7.93
CA ARG A 456 -33.23 27.27 9.16
C ARG A 456 -33.27 26.10 10.14
N SER A 457 -33.30 24.86 9.64
CA SER A 457 -33.27 23.64 10.45
C SER A 457 -31.87 23.37 11.00
N LEU A 458 -30.81 23.62 10.22
CA LEU A 458 -29.42 23.53 10.68
C LEU A 458 -29.07 24.58 11.74
N ALA A 459 -29.60 25.80 11.63
CA ALA A 459 -29.44 26.82 12.67
C ALA A 459 -30.08 26.40 14.01
N LYS A 460 -31.21 25.68 13.97
CA LYS A 460 -31.84 25.11 15.17
C LYS A 460 -31.07 23.94 15.79
N ILE A 461 -30.25 23.23 15.01
CA ILE A 461 -29.41 22.12 15.49
C ILE A 461 -28.09 22.67 16.06
N GLY A 462 -27.57 23.79 15.53
CA GLY A 462 -26.36 24.44 16.01
C GLY A 462 -26.43 25.05 17.41
N ASP A 463 -27.62 25.38 17.91
CA ASP A 463 -27.83 25.85 19.29
C ASP A 463 -28.04 24.71 20.30
N GLY A 464 -28.04 23.46 19.85
CA GLY A 464 -28.32 22.28 20.65
C GLY A 464 -27.15 21.31 20.75
N LYS A 465 -26.16 21.67 21.59
CA LYS A 465 -25.14 20.78 22.20
C LYS A 465 -24.07 20.15 21.29
N GLN A 466 -22.82 20.43 21.68
CA GLN A 466 -21.73 19.47 21.62
C GLN A 466 -22.13 18.18 22.36
N ALA A 467 -22.28 17.07 21.64
CA ALA A 467 -21.97 15.71 22.09
C ALA A 467 -22.19 14.73 20.92
N GLU A 468 -21.13 13.96 20.65
CA GLU A 468 -20.96 12.85 19.69
C GLU A 468 -20.83 13.19 18.20
#